data_AF-A0A357VRJ4-F1
#
_entry.id   AF-A0A357VRJ4-F1
#
_cell.length_a   1.000
_cell.length_b   1.000
_cell.length_c   1.000
_cell.angle_alpha   90.00
_cell.angle_beta   90.00
_cell.angle_gamma   90.00
#
_symmetry.space_group_name_H-M   'P 1'
#
loop_
_entity.id
_entity.type
_entity.pdbx_description
1 polymer ?
#
loop_
_entity_poly.entity_id
_entity_poly.type
_entity_poly.pdbx_seq_one_letter_code
_entity_poly.pdbx_strand_id
1 'polypeptide(L)'
;MKKTVLLVMLVLVVSLLSFAGDVKNVIFLIGDGMGPNQMLLSAYLEGRELYMMQMPYTGYAITYSADSNVTDSAAAGTALASGYKTDNGFIGVLPNGEIVPSIAEVLYEHGYKTGVIATSRE
;
A
#
# COMPACT_ATOMS: atom_id res chain seq x y z
N MET A 1 21.61 -9.46 41.24
CA MET A 1 21.74 -10.23 39.98
C MET A 1 20.39 -10.48 39.32
N LYS A 2 19.48 -11.31 39.87
CA LYS A 2 18.17 -11.59 39.23
C LYS A 2 17.29 -10.35 38.95
N LYS A 3 17.21 -9.38 39.89
CA LYS A 3 16.44 -8.13 39.72
C LYS A 3 17.05 -7.19 38.67
N THR A 4 18.38 -7.14 38.57
CA THR A 4 19.11 -6.34 37.58
C THR A 4 18.92 -6.90 36.17
N VAL A 5 18.96 -8.22 36.03
CA VAL A 5 18.69 -8.91 34.75
C VAL A 5 17.24 -8.68 34.30
N LEU A 6 16.27 -8.74 35.23
CA LEU A 6 14.87 -8.47 34.92
C LEU A 6 14.63 -7.02 34.48
N LEU A 7 15.30 -6.05 35.13
CA LEU A 7 15.23 -4.64 34.76
C LEU A 7 15.82 -4.38 33.37
N VAL A 8 16.95 -5.00 33.05
CA VAL A 8 17.58 -4.89 31.72
C VAL A 8 16.69 -5.50 30.64
N MET A 9 16.08 -6.67 30.88
CA MET A 9 15.12 -7.24 29.92
C MET A 9 13.89 -6.35 29.73
N LEU A 10 13.36 -5.76 30.81
CA LEU A 10 12.21 -4.86 30.72
C LEU A 10 12.53 -3.61 29.89
N VAL A 11 13.68 -2.99 30.11
CA VAL A 11 14.14 -1.82 29.33
C VAL A 11 14.33 -2.20 27.85
N LEU A 12 14.89 -3.38 27.57
CA LEU A 12 15.05 -3.87 26.20
C LEU A 12 13.70 -4.07 25.50
N VAL A 13 12.72 -4.68 26.18
CA VAL A 13 11.36 -4.89 25.65
C VAL A 13 10.65 -3.55 25.39
N VAL A 14 10.74 -2.59 26.31
CA VAL A 14 10.12 -1.27 26.15
C VAL A 14 10.76 -0.48 25.01
N SER A 15 12.08 -0.58 24.85
CA SER A 15 12.79 0.07 23.74
C SER A 15 12.39 -0.51 22.38
N LEU A 16 12.24 -1.83 22.27
CA LEU A 16 11.76 -2.50 21.05
C LEU A 16 10.33 -2.09 20.67
N LEU A 17 9.45 -1.88 21.65
CA LEU A 17 8.08 -1.41 21.43
C LEU A 17 8.00 0.06 21.01
N SER A 18 9.01 0.86 21.34
CA SER A 18 9.03 2.32 21.09
C SER A 18 9.61 2.70 19.72
N PHE A 19 10.09 1.74 18.91
CA PHE A 19 10.66 2.01 17.59
C PHE A 19 9.62 2.18 16.47
N ALA A 20 8.32 2.07 16.76
CA ALA A 20 7.29 2.44 15.80
C ALA A 20 7.12 3.96 15.81
N GLY A 21 7.91 4.67 14.99
CA GLY A 21 7.74 6.10 14.79
C GLY A 21 6.36 6.42 14.20
N ASP A 22 5.73 7.50 14.67
CA ASP A 22 4.42 7.92 14.18
C ASP A 22 4.51 8.36 12.70
N VAL A 23 3.64 7.78 11.86
CA VAL A 23 3.55 8.13 10.44
C VAL A 23 2.63 9.33 10.27
N LYS A 24 3.20 10.49 9.91
CA LYS A 24 2.44 11.74 9.71
C LYS A 24 1.83 11.86 8.31
N ASN A 25 2.50 11.36 7.28
CA ASN A 25 2.09 11.49 5.88
C ASN A 25 2.31 10.18 5.14
N VAL A 26 1.41 9.88 4.20
CA VAL A 26 1.53 8.74 3.29
C VAL A 26 1.49 9.27 1.86
N ILE A 27 2.49 8.91 1.05
CA ILE A 27 2.49 9.15 -0.39
C ILE A 27 2.41 7.77 -1.04
N PHE A 28 1.32 7.51 -1.75
CA PHE A 28 1.08 6.24 -2.41
C PHE A 28 1.22 6.40 -3.93
N LEU A 29 2.22 5.73 -4.51
CA LEU A 29 2.55 5.81 -5.93
C LEU A 29 2.14 4.51 -6.61
N ILE A 30 1.27 4.60 -7.61
CA ILE A 30 0.79 3.46 -8.38
C ILE A 30 1.31 3.60 -9.81
N GLY A 31 2.08 2.61 -10.26
CA GLY A 31 2.38 2.43 -11.68
C GLY A 31 1.36 1.47 -12.29
N ASP A 32 0.38 1.97 -13.02
CA ASP A 32 -0.61 1.11 -13.68
C ASP A 32 0.08 0.16 -14.67
N GLY A 33 -0.19 -1.14 -14.54
CA GLY A 33 0.47 -2.20 -15.31
C GLY A 33 1.97 -2.37 -15.04
N MET A 34 2.52 -1.79 -13.96
CA MET A 34 3.96 -1.82 -13.66
C MET A 34 4.36 -3.08 -12.88
N GLY A 35 4.72 -4.13 -13.61
CA GLY A 35 5.37 -5.32 -13.05
C GLY A 35 6.90 -5.19 -12.94
N PRO A 36 7.58 -6.22 -12.39
CA PRO A 36 9.04 -6.24 -12.26
C PRO A 36 9.78 -6.10 -13.60
N ASN A 37 9.21 -6.64 -14.69
CA ASN A 37 9.80 -6.55 -16.03
C ASN A 37 9.81 -5.11 -16.55
N GLN A 38 8.74 -4.35 -16.30
CA GLN A 38 8.62 -2.94 -16.66
C GLN A 38 9.61 -2.09 -15.88
N MET A 39 9.77 -2.37 -14.58
CA MET A 39 10.77 -1.70 -13.73
C MET A 39 12.19 -1.98 -14.23
N LEU A 40 12.51 -3.24 -14.52
CA LEU A 40 13.83 -3.65 -14.99
C LEU A 40 14.17 -2.99 -16.34
N LEU A 41 13.26 -3.06 -17.31
CA LEU A 41 13.46 -2.43 -18.61
C LEU A 41 13.70 -0.92 -18.47
N SER A 42 12.92 -0.25 -17.62
CA SER A 42 13.07 1.18 -17.36
C SER A 42 14.43 1.52 -16.76
N ALA A 43 14.91 0.72 -15.79
CA ALA A 43 16.26 0.89 -15.23
C ALA A 43 17.37 0.72 -16.29
N TYR A 44 17.23 -0.25 -17.19
CA TYR A 44 18.17 -0.45 -18.30
C TYR A 44 18.20 0.75 -19.25
N LEU A 45 17.04 1.29 -19.62
CA LEU A 45 16.95 2.44 -20.53
C LEU A 45 17.49 3.73 -19.89
N GLU A 46 17.28 3.90 -18.59
CA GLU A 46 17.80 5.05 -17.83
C GLU A 46 19.31 4.93 -17.53
N GLY A 47 19.91 3.74 -17.70
CA GLY A 47 21.31 3.49 -17.39
C GLY A 47 21.64 3.58 -15.89
N ARG A 48 20.61 3.49 -15.02
CA ARG A 48 20.74 3.54 -13.56
C ARG A 48 19.58 2.82 -12.89
N GLU A 49 19.77 2.46 -11.64
CA GLU A 49 18.69 1.92 -10.82
C GLU A 49 17.60 3.00 -10.55
N LEU A 50 16.34 2.59 -10.56
CA LEU A 50 15.22 3.45 -10.22
C LEU A 50 15.16 3.68 -8.70
N TYR A 51 14.79 4.88 -8.26
CA TYR A 51 14.69 5.18 -6.82
C TYR A 51 13.74 4.25 -6.06
N MET A 52 12.67 3.79 -6.69
CA MET A 52 11.75 2.83 -6.06
C MET A 52 12.37 1.45 -5.82
N MET A 53 13.39 1.05 -6.59
CA MET A 53 14.11 -0.22 -6.38
C MET A 53 15.06 -0.14 -5.19
N GLN A 54 15.47 1.07 -4.79
CA GLN A 54 16.36 1.33 -3.66
C GLN A 54 15.61 1.45 -2.32
N MET A 55 14.28 1.25 -2.32
CA MET A 55 13.48 1.30 -1.09
C MET A 55 13.92 0.20 -0.12
N PRO A 56 13.96 0.46 1.20
CA PRO A 56 14.50 -0.47 2.18
C PRO A 56 13.68 -1.75 2.35
N TYR A 57 12.43 -1.75 1.87
CA TYR A 57 11.50 -2.88 1.98
C TYR A 57 10.84 -3.16 0.64
N THR A 58 10.80 -4.44 0.28
CA THR A 58 10.19 -4.95 -0.94
C THR A 58 9.30 -6.15 -0.60
N GLY A 59 8.15 -6.24 -1.25
CA GLY A 59 7.22 -7.35 -1.09
C GLY A 59 6.46 -7.62 -2.38
N TYR A 60 5.72 -8.73 -2.39
CA TYR A 60 4.86 -9.13 -3.50
C TYR A 60 3.40 -9.14 -3.04
N ALA A 61 2.50 -8.69 -3.93
CA ALA A 61 1.06 -8.71 -3.72
C ALA A 61 0.39 -9.63 -4.74
N ILE A 62 -0.64 -10.36 -4.31
CA ILE A 62 -1.44 -11.23 -5.18
C ILE A 62 -2.68 -10.46 -5.67
N THR A 63 -2.80 -10.28 -6.98
CA THR A 63 -3.69 -9.29 -7.60
C THR A 63 -4.93 -9.87 -8.29
N TYR A 64 -5.40 -11.07 -7.94
CA TYR A 64 -6.66 -11.58 -8.51
C TYR A 64 -7.87 -10.69 -8.11
N SER A 65 -8.91 -10.61 -8.95
CA SER A 65 -10.21 -10.02 -8.60
C SER A 65 -11.14 -11.09 -8.02
N ALA A 66 -12.29 -10.72 -7.47
CA ALA A 66 -13.21 -11.70 -6.87
C ALA A 66 -13.77 -12.70 -7.89
N ASP A 67 -13.82 -12.35 -9.17
CA ASP A 67 -14.36 -13.14 -10.28
C ASP A 67 -13.32 -13.64 -11.30
N SER A 68 -12.05 -13.23 -11.19
CA SER A 68 -11.01 -13.54 -12.18
C SER A 68 -9.60 -13.65 -11.60
N ASN A 69 -8.79 -14.56 -12.15
CA ASN A 69 -7.36 -14.65 -11.87
C ASN A 69 -6.56 -13.44 -12.41
N VAL A 70 -7.13 -12.72 -13.37
CA VAL A 70 -6.56 -11.50 -13.96
C VAL A 70 -7.52 -10.34 -13.66
N THR A 71 -7.10 -9.45 -12.75
CA THR A 71 -7.83 -8.23 -12.41
C THR A 71 -7.73 -7.18 -13.51
N ASP A 72 -8.73 -6.31 -13.58
CA ASP A 72 -8.62 -5.03 -14.27
C ASP A 72 -8.22 -3.89 -13.31
N SER A 73 -8.06 -2.68 -13.85
CA SER A 73 -7.68 -1.49 -13.06
C SER A 73 -8.79 -1.04 -12.09
N ALA A 74 -10.07 -1.31 -12.38
CA ALA A 74 -11.19 -0.93 -11.52
C ALA A 74 -11.21 -1.76 -10.22
N ALA A 75 -11.17 -3.09 -10.34
CA ALA A 75 -11.14 -3.99 -9.20
C ALA A 75 -9.84 -3.84 -8.39
N ALA A 76 -8.70 -3.67 -9.07
CA ALA A 76 -7.43 -3.40 -8.40
C ALA A 76 -7.43 -2.07 -7.65
N GLY A 77 -7.95 -1.00 -8.27
CA GLY A 77 -8.11 0.31 -7.64
C GLY A 77 -8.98 0.24 -6.38
N THR A 78 -10.11 -0.46 -6.46
CA THR A 78 -10.99 -0.70 -5.29
C THR A 78 -10.25 -1.45 -4.18
N ALA A 79 -9.51 -2.51 -4.51
CA ALA A 79 -8.75 -3.27 -3.53
C ALA A 79 -7.63 -2.45 -2.86
N LEU A 80 -6.91 -1.64 -3.64
CA LEU A 80 -5.86 -0.76 -3.13
C LEU A 80 -6.42 0.37 -2.27
N ALA A 81 -7.58 0.93 -2.65
CA ALA A 81 -8.18 2.06 -1.96
C ALA A 81 -8.95 1.65 -0.70
N SER A 82 -9.66 0.53 -0.72
CA SER A 82 -10.58 0.11 0.36
C SER A 82 -10.10 -1.08 1.18
N GLY A 83 -9.15 -1.86 0.66
CA GLY A 83 -8.70 -3.12 1.25
C GLY A 83 -9.58 -4.34 0.92
N TYR A 84 -10.63 -4.16 0.12
CA TYR A 84 -11.56 -5.25 -0.27
C TYR A 84 -11.44 -5.62 -1.74
N LYS A 85 -11.41 -6.92 -2.04
CA LYS A 85 -11.51 -7.41 -3.42
C LYS A 85 -12.95 -7.30 -3.92
N THR A 86 -13.08 -7.01 -5.21
CA THR A 86 -14.36 -6.91 -5.92
C THR A 86 -14.26 -7.53 -7.31
N ASP A 87 -15.36 -7.58 -8.04
CA ASP A 87 -15.43 -8.11 -9.40
C ASP A 87 -14.81 -7.13 -10.41
N ASN A 88 -14.31 -7.65 -11.53
CA ASN A 88 -13.78 -6.78 -12.59
C ASN A 88 -14.83 -5.76 -13.07
N GLY A 89 -14.38 -4.52 -13.29
CA GLY A 89 -15.23 -3.39 -13.67
C GLY A 89 -15.93 -2.68 -12.50
N PHE A 90 -15.85 -3.21 -11.27
CA PHE A 90 -16.48 -2.59 -10.10
C PHE A 90 -15.53 -1.58 -9.44
N ILE A 91 -16.07 -0.39 -9.12
CA ILE A 91 -15.34 0.70 -8.46
C ILE A 91 -16.06 1.05 -7.16
N GLY A 92 -15.36 0.97 -6.03
CA GLY A 92 -15.87 1.42 -4.72
C GLY A 92 -17.04 0.59 -4.18
N VAL A 93 -17.25 -0.62 -4.70
CA VAL A 93 -18.31 -1.54 -4.26
C VAL A 93 -17.79 -2.96 -4.15
N LEU A 94 -18.38 -3.75 -3.26
CA LEU A 94 -18.16 -5.19 -3.14
C LEU A 94 -18.96 -5.97 -4.21
N PRO A 95 -18.70 -7.27 -4.42
CA PRO A 95 -19.45 -8.10 -5.38
C PRO A 95 -20.97 -8.15 -5.10
N ASN A 96 -21.38 -7.93 -3.85
CA ASN A 96 -22.80 -7.86 -3.45
C ASN A 96 -23.43 -6.46 -3.69
N GLY A 97 -22.67 -5.49 -4.21
CA GLY A 97 -23.12 -4.11 -4.46
C GLY A 97 -23.02 -3.18 -3.25
N GLU A 98 -22.50 -3.64 -2.11
CA GLU A 98 -22.27 -2.78 -0.93
C GLU A 98 -21.14 -1.78 -1.21
N ILE A 99 -21.38 -0.51 -0.90
CA ILE A 99 -20.39 0.57 -1.08
C ILE A 99 -19.31 0.45 0.00
N VAL A 100 -18.04 0.55 -0.41
CA VAL A 100 -16.90 0.55 0.50
C VAL A 100 -16.14 1.87 0.42
N PRO A 101 -15.83 2.52 1.55
CA PRO A 101 -15.08 3.75 1.54
C PRO A 101 -13.62 3.49 1.19
N SER A 102 -13.03 4.42 0.45
CA SER A 102 -11.60 4.51 0.23
C SER A 102 -10.88 5.01 1.49
N ILE A 103 -9.60 4.68 1.61
CA ILE A 103 -8.72 5.18 2.66
C ILE A 103 -8.63 6.71 2.64
N ALA A 104 -8.78 7.34 1.48
CA ALA A 104 -8.80 8.79 1.36
C ALA A 104 -10.06 9.40 1.99
N GLU A 105 -11.23 8.78 1.81
CA GLU A 105 -12.46 9.21 2.47
C GLU A 105 -12.39 9.00 3.99
N VAL A 106 -11.92 7.82 4.43
CA VAL A 106 -11.72 7.54 5.85
C VAL A 106 -10.77 8.56 6.48
N LEU A 107 -9.64 8.87 5.85
CA LEU A 107 -8.68 9.86 6.36
C LEU A 107 -9.27 11.28 6.38
N TYR A 108 -10.05 11.66 5.35
CA TYR A 108 -10.72 12.95 5.31
C TYR A 108 -11.69 13.13 6.48
N GLU A 109 -12.49 12.10 6.79
CA GLU A 109 -13.41 12.12 7.95
C GLU A 109 -12.66 12.27 9.29
N HIS A 110 -11.42 11.79 9.36
CA HIS A 110 -10.55 11.94 10.53
C HIS A 110 -9.75 13.26 10.54
N GLY A 111 -10.05 14.20 9.64
CA GLY A 111 -9.45 15.53 9.61
C GLY A 111 -8.09 15.61 8.91
N TYR A 112 -7.69 14.56 8.19
CA TYR A 112 -6.49 14.59 7.36
C TYR A 112 -6.77 15.27 6.02
N LYS A 113 -5.73 15.90 5.45
CA LYS A 113 -5.78 16.39 4.08
C LYS A 113 -5.50 15.24 3.13
N THR A 114 -6.35 15.07 2.13
CA THR A 114 -6.23 14.03 1.11
C THR A 114 -6.19 14.65 -0.28
N GLY A 115 -5.62 13.93 -1.25
CA GLY A 115 -5.49 14.39 -2.63
C GLY A 115 -5.09 13.26 -3.57
N VAL A 116 -5.51 13.38 -4.82
CA VAL A 116 -5.23 12.42 -5.89
C VAL A 116 -4.63 13.18 -7.07
N ILE A 117 -3.58 12.62 -7.67
CA ILE A 117 -2.94 13.14 -8.87
C ILE A 117 -2.81 11.97 -9.85
N ALA A 118 -3.35 12.15 -11.05
CA ALA A 118 -3.29 11.16 -12.11
C ALA A 118 -2.82 11.81 -13.43
N THR A 119 -2.15 11.02 -14.26
CA THR A 119 -1.81 11.40 -15.65
C THR A 119 -2.89 10.98 -16.64
N SER A 120 -3.74 10.03 -16.25
CA SER A 120 -4.94 9.61 -16.98
C SER A 120 -6.12 10.54 -16.68
N ARG A 121 -7.13 10.47 -17.56
CA ARG A 121 -8.48 10.91 -17.23
C ARG A 121 -9.21 9.68 -16.70
N GLU A 122 -9.73 9.77 -15.49
CA GLU A 122 -10.68 8.78 -14.96
C GLU A 122 -12.01 8.84 -15.73
#